data_AF-A0AB38WX74-F1
#
_entry.id   AF-A0AB38WX74-F1
#
_cell.length_a   1.000
_cell.length_b   1.000
_cell.length_c   1.000
_cell.angle_alpha   90.00
_cell.angle_beta   90.00
_cell.angle_gamma   90.00
#
_symmetry.space_group_name_H-M   'P 1'
#
loop_
_entity.id
_entity.type
_entity.pdbx_description
1 polymer ?
#
loop_
_entity_poly.entity_id
_entity_poly.type
_entity_poly.pdbx_seq_one_letter_code
_entity_poly.pdbx_strand_id
1 'polypeptide(L)'
;MRIGLYPGTFDPITLGHIDIIRRAAVLVDRLVLGVAINRDKGPLFSLEERVEMIEAECAKLSAQTGTEIVAHPFENLLINCAHDVGAQVIVRGLRAVADFEYEFQMVGMNRALDNSVETVFLMADANHQAIASKLVKEIARLGGDVTKFVTPPVREALLAKFS
;
A
#
# COMPACT_ATOMS: atom_id res chain seq x y z
N MET A 1 3.92 -18.01 13.28
CA MET A 1 3.01 -17.06 12.62
C MET A 1 3.86 -16.19 11.71
N ARG A 2 3.61 -16.18 10.41
CA ARG A 2 4.29 -15.35 9.41
C ARG A 2 3.57 -14.02 9.32
N ILE A 3 4.26 -12.94 9.64
CA ILE A 3 3.72 -11.57 9.57
C ILE A 3 4.35 -10.86 8.38
N GLY A 4 3.50 -10.40 7.46
CA GLY A 4 3.88 -9.56 6.34
C GLY A 4 3.64 -8.09 6.64
N LEU A 5 4.51 -7.21 6.16
CA LEU A 5 4.33 -5.77 6.09
C LEU A 5 4.21 -5.36 4.63
N TYR A 6 3.09 -4.76 4.23
CA TYR A 6 2.95 -4.07 2.95
C TYR A 6 2.98 -2.56 3.16
N PRO A 7 4.14 -1.90 2.99
CA PRO A 7 4.26 -0.48 3.25
C PRO A 7 3.86 0.35 2.02
N GLY A 8 3.29 1.53 2.24
CA GLY A 8 2.95 2.47 1.18
C GLY A 8 2.47 3.81 1.73
N THR A 9 2.47 4.84 0.88
CA THR A 9 1.76 6.09 1.23
C THR A 9 0.25 5.89 1.17
N PHE A 10 -0.24 5.09 0.21
CA PHE A 10 -1.67 4.85 0.00
C PHE A 10 -2.48 6.16 -0.12
N ASP A 11 -2.08 7.04 -1.05
CA ASP A 11 -2.67 8.38 -1.20
C ASP A 11 -3.33 8.60 -2.57
N PRO A 12 -4.56 8.05 -2.79
CA PRO A 12 -5.26 7.11 -1.90
C PRO A 12 -4.89 5.64 -2.18
N ILE A 13 -5.45 4.72 -1.39
CA ILE A 13 -5.51 3.30 -1.74
C ILE A 13 -6.26 3.11 -3.08
N THR A 14 -5.90 2.09 -3.86
CA THR A 14 -6.42 1.86 -5.23
C THR A 14 -6.73 0.39 -5.44
N LEU A 15 -7.41 0.05 -6.53
CA LEU A 15 -7.66 -1.35 -6.90
C LEU A 15 -6.36 -2.13 -7.14
N GLY A 16 -5.29 -1.46 -7.59
CA GLY A 16 -3.97 -2.07 -7.71
C GLY A 16 -3.37 -2.44 -6.35
N HIS A 17 -3.50 -1.58 -5.33
CA HIS A 17 -3.09 -1.93 -3.97
C HIS A 17 -3.90 -3.11 -3.42
N ILE A 18 -5.22 -3.10 -3.65
CA ILE A 18 -6.11 -4.15 -3.18
C ILE A 18 -5.76 -5.52 -3.81
N ASP A 19 -5.37 -5.56 -5.08
CA ASP A 19 -4.86 -6.79 -5.71
C ASP A 19 -3.63 -7.34 -4.99
N ILE A 20 -2.64 -6.49 -4.74
CA ILE A 20 -1.42 -6.89 -4.02
C ILE A 20 -1.76 -7.36 -2.60
N ILE A 21 -2.66 -6.68 -1.89
CA ILE A 21 -3.09 -7.06 -0.54
C ILE A 21 -3.70 -8.46 -0.54
N ARG A 22 -4.62 -8.75 -1.48
CA ARG A 22 -5.24 -10.08 -1.60
C ARG A 22 -4.22 -11.18 -1.85
N ARG A 23 -3.26 -10.92 -2.74
CA ARG A 23 -2.24 -11.89 -3.10
C ARG A 23 -1.20 -12.08 -2.01
N ALA A 24 -0.85 -11.01 -1.30
CA ALA A 24 0.02 -11.05 -0.13
C ALA A 24 -0.61 -11.87 1.01
N ALA A 25 -1.93 -11.74 1.21
CA ALA A 25 -2.67 -12.45 2.25
C ALA A 25 -2.60 -13.99 2.11
N VAL A 26 -2.33 -14.52 0.92
CA VAL A 26 -2.12 -15.96 0.67
C VAL A 26 -0.75 -16.45 1.19
N LEU A 27 0.22 -15.53 1.38
CA LEU A 27 1.60 -15.86 1.71
C LEU A 27 1.90 -15.76 3.22
N VAL A 28 1.01 -15.14 3.99
CA VAL A 28 1.25 -14.79 5.40
C VAL A 28 0.02 -15.12 6.26
N ASP A 29 0.24 -15.33 7.55
CA ASP A 29 -0.83 -15.58 8.51
C ASP A 29 -1.48 -14.26 8.98
N ARG A 30 -0.72 -13.17 8.93
CA ARG A 30 -1.14 -11.79 9.26
C ARG A 30 -0.48 -10.81 8.32
N LEU A 31 -1.22 -9.83 7.83
CA LEU A 31 -0.73 -8.79 6.94
C LEU A 31 -0.97 -7.41 7.54
N VAL A 32 0.11 -6.65 7.73
CA VAL A 32 0.07 -5.28 8.21
C VAL A 32 0.26 -4.33 7.04
N LEU A 33 -0.64 -3.36 6.88
CA LEU A 33 -0.54 -2.31 5.88
C LEU A 33 0.13 -1.09 6.51
N GLY A 34 1.42 -0.93 6.25
CA GLY A 34 2.23 0.16 6.80
C GLY A 34 1.93 1.47 6.09
N VAL A 35 1.23 2.38 6.76
CA VAL A 35 0.80 3.68 6.20
C VAL A 35 1.87 4.72 6.51
N ALA A 36 2.75 4.98 5.55
CA ALA A 36 3.85 5.92 5.73
C ALA A 36 3.33 7.37 5.76
N ILE A 37 3.84 8.18 6.69
CA ILE A 37 3.47 9.60 6.76
C ILE A 37 3.85 10.38 5.50
N ASN A 38 5.06 10.13 4.96
CA ASN A 38 5.62 10.71 3.73
C ASN A 38 5.36 12.23 3.55
N ARG A 39 5.69 13.02 4.58
CA ARG A 39 5.46 14.49 4.59
C ARG A 39 6.10 15.20 3.38
N ASP A 40 7.30 14.78 2.98
CA ASP A 40 8.05 15.40 1.88
C ASP A 40 7.35 15.28 0.52
N LYS A 41 6.42 14.31 0.36
CA LYS A 41 5.69 14.09 -0.90
C LYS A 41 4.38 14.88 -0.99
N GLY A 42 4.01 15.64 0.05
CA GLY A 42 2.76 16.39 0.12
C GLY A 42 1.53 15.55 -0.23
N PRO A 43 1.16 14.54 0.58
CA PRO A 43 -0.02 13.71 0.34
C PRO A 43 -1.29 14.58 0.22
N LEU A 44 -2.23 14.17 -0.63
CA LEU A 44 -3.53 14.84 -0.77
C LEU A 44 -4.40 14.64 0.47
N PHE A 45 -4.39 13.41 0.98
CA PHE A 45 -5.09 13.03 2.19
C PHE A 45 -4.16 13.07 3.40
N SER A 46 -4.69 13.51 4.54
CA SER A 46 -3.97 13.44 5.82
C SER A 46 -3.61 11.99 6.16
N LEU A 47 -2.73 11.79 7.14
CA LEU A 47 -2.40 10.42 7.58
C LEU A 47 -3.64 9.71 8.11
N GLU A 48 -4.45 10.43 8.89
CA GLU A 48 -5.69 9.96 9.50
C GLU A 48 -6.70 9.55 8.44
N GLU A 49 -6.93 10.40 7.43
CA GLU A 49 -7.84 10.10 6.31
C GLU A 49 -7.40 8.84 5.53
N ARG A 50 -6.09 8.67 5.32
CA ARG A 50 -5.56 7.49 4.63
C ARG A 50 -5.71 6.23 5.47
N VAL A 51 -5.43 6.32 6.78
CA VAL A 51 -5.61 5.20 7.71
C VAL A 51 -7.08 4.78 7.73
N GLU A 52 -8.02 5.72 7.83
CA GLU A 52 -9.46 5.43 7.84
C GLU A 52 -9.90 4.70 6.55
N MET A 53 -9.46 5.18 5.38
CA MET A 53 -9.73 4.49 4.11
C MET A 53 -9.18 3.06 4.08
N ILE A 54 -7.98 2.86 4.62
CA ILE A 54 -7.31 1.57 4.61
C ILE A 54 -7.99 0.63 5.60
N GLU A 55 -8.35 1.07 6.81
CA GLU A 55 -9.06 0.28 7.81
C GLU A 55 -10.40 -0.23 7.27
N ALA A 56 -11.14 0.61 6.55
CA ALA A 56 -12.39 0.21 5.91
C ALA A 56 -12.19 -0.89 4.85
N GLU A 57 -11.07 -0.89 4.12
CA GLU A 57 -10.74 -1.95 3.17
C GLU A 57 -10.15 -3.20 3.88
N CYS A 58 -9.35 -3.03 4.93
CA CYS A 58 -8.79 -4.12 5.74
C CYS A 58 -9.88 -5.03 6.31
N ALA A 59 -10.97 -4.47 6.85
CA ALA A 59 -12.07 -5.25 7.39
C ALA A 59 -12.72 -6.16 6.32
N LYS A 60 -12.98 -5.60 5.13
CA LYS A 60 -13.55 -6.36 4.00
C LYS A 60 -12.59 -7.43 3.51
N LEU A 61 -11.31 -7.09 3.38
CA LEU A 61 -10.30 -7.99 2.85
C LEU A 61 -9.96 -9.12 3.83
N SER A 62 -9.99 -8.86 5.14
CA SER A 62 -9.82 -9.90 6.16
C SER A 62 -10.94 -10.93 6.07
N ALA A 63 -12.19 -10.48 5.96
CA ALA A 63 -13.34 -11.38 5.78
C ALA A 63 -13.28 -12.16 4.45
N GLN A 64 -12.79 -11.55 3.37
CA GLN A 64 -12.67 -12.20 2.06
C GLN A 64 -11.55 -13.25 1.99
N THR A 65 -10.43 -13.00 2.66
CA THR A 65 -9.21 -13.83 2.54
C THR A 65 -9.06 -14.83 3.68
N GLY A 66 -9.69 -14.58 4.83
CA GLY A 66 -9.46 -15.34 6.07
C GLY A 66 -8.16 -14.98 6.80
N THR A 67 -7.40 -14.01 6.27
CA THR A 67 -6.15 -13.52 6.87
C THR A 67 -6.44 -12.28 7.71
N GLU A 68 -5.79 -12.13 8.86
CA GLU A 68 -5.89 -10.88 9.64
C GLU A 68 -5.14 -9.76 8.90
N ILE A 69 -5.87 -8.72 8.47
CA ILE A 69 -5.31 -7.56 7.77
C ILE A 69 -5.57 -6.30 8.60
N VAL A 70 -4.53 -5.57 8.96
CA VAL A 70 -4.62 -4.38 9.83
C VAL A 70 -3.82 -3.20 9.26
N ALA A 71 -4.29 -1.98 9.47
CA ALA A 71 -3.53 -0.77 9.16
C ALA A 71 -2.54 -0.45 10.30
N HIS A 72 -1.37 0.10 9.96
CA HIS A 72 -0.41 0.58 10.94
C HIS A 72 0.26 1.86 10.43
N PRO A 73 -0.10 3.06 10.94
CA PRO A 73 0.59 4.29 10.58
C PRO A 73 2.01 4.30 11.13
N PHE A 74 2.96 4.82 10.36
CA PHE A 74 4.34 4.97 10.81
C PHE A 74 5.06 6.17 10.19
N GLU A 75 6.06 6.68 10.90
CA GLU A 75 6.92 7.77 10.46
C GLU A 75 8.43 7.49 10.61
N ASN A 76 8.79 6.30 11.09
CA ASN A 76 10.18 5.86 11.26
C ASN A 76 10.71 5.11 10.02
N LEU A 77 11.93 4.54 10.12
CA LEU A 77 12.50 3.71 9.07
C LEU A 77 11.63 2.48 8.81
N LEU A 78 11.51 2.08 7.54
CA LEU A 78 10.71 0.93 7.14
C LEU A 78 11.11 -0.35 7.89
N ILE A 79 12.41 -0.58 8.09
CA ILE A 79 12.90 -1.75 8.82
C ILE A 79 12.47 -1.72 10.29
N ASN A 80 12.46 -0.54 10.92
CA ASN A 80 11.99 -0.37 12.29
C ASN A 80 10.48 -0.64 12.38
N CYS A 81 9.70 -0.12 11.44
CA CYS A 81 8.27 -0.43 11.35
C CYS A 81 8.03 -1.95 11.20
N ALA A 82 8.86 -2.65 10.41
CA ALA A 82 8.79 -4.11 10.32
C ALA A 82 9.01 -4.78 11.68
N HIS A 83 9.99 -4.33 12.47
CA HIS A 83 10.19 -4.84 13.84
C HIS A 83 9.05 -4.49 14.79
N ASP A 84 8.54 -3.26 14.73
CA ASP A 84 7.44 -2.78 15.60
C ASP A 84 6.20 -3.67 15.50
N VAL A 85 5.95 -4.21 14.30
CA VAL A 85 4.79 -5.09 14.03
C VAL A 85 5.17 -6.58 13.99
N GLY A 86 6.43 -6.91 14.22
CA GLY A 86 6.95 -8.27 14.21
C GLY A 86 6.97 -8.93 12.82
N ALA A 87 7.03 -8.14 11.74
CA ALA A 87 7.08 -8.64 10.37
C ALA A 87 8.43 -9.31 10.05
N GLN A 88 8.37 -10.49 9.41
CA GLN A 88 9.53 -11.15 8.82
C GLN A 88 9.60 -10.97 7.31
N VAL A 89 8.53 -10.44 6.71
CA VAL A 89 8.41 -10.27 5.26
C VAL A 89 7.91 -8.87 4.95
N ILE A 90 8.61 -8.15 4.08
CA ILE A 90 8.13 -6.93 3.44
C ILE A 90 7.60 -7.31 2.06
N VAL A 91 6.33 -7.01 1.80
CA VAL A 91 5.72 -7.22 0.48
C VAL A 91 5.78 -5.92 -0.31
N ARG A 92 6.15 -5.99 -1.59
CA ARG A 92 6.18 -4.85 -2.52
C ARG A 92 5.50 -5.23 -3.82
N GLY A 93 4.78 -4.27 -4.42
CA GLY A 93 4.19 -4.44 -5.75
C GLY A 93 5.13 -3.89 -6.83
N LEU A 94 5.33 -4.63 -7.92
CA LEU A 94 6.07 -4.15 -9.10
C LEU A 94 5.13 -4.01 -10.30
N ARG A 95 5.10 -2.85 -10.94
CA ARG A 95 4.30 -2.64 -12.15
C ARG A 95 5.17 -2.55 -13.40
N ALA A 96 6.28 -1.83 -13.33
CA ALA A 96 7.15 -1.62 -14.49
C ALA A 96 8.62 -1.75 -14.11
N VAL A 97 9.48 -1.83 -15.13
CA VAL A 97 10.95 -1.89 -14.96
C VAL A 97 11.47 -0.72 -14.12
N ALA A 98 10.90 0.48 -14.29
CA ALA A 98 11.30 1.65 -13.51
C ALA A 98 11.00 1.52 -12.00
N ASP A 99 9.94 0.81 -11.61
CA ASP A 99 9.69 0.53 -10.19
C ASP A 99 10.80 -0.39 -9.64
N PHE A 100 11.24 -1.38 -10.44
CA PHE A 100 12.24 -2.36 -10.02
C PHE A 100 13.58 -1.74 -9.64
N GLU A 101 14.09 -0.76 -10.40
CA GLU A 101 15.38 -0.14 -10.09
C GLU A 101 15.38 0.56 -8.72
N TYR A 102 14.32 1.32 -8.43
CA TYR A 102 14.15 1.98 -7.14
C TYR A 102 14.01 0.95 -6.01
N GLU A 103 13.18 -0.06 -6.21
CA GLU A 103 12.96 -1.11 -5.21
C GLU A 103 14.22 -1.94 -4.95
N PHE A 104 15.01 -2.24 -5.98
CA PHE A 104 16.25 -3.00 -5.86
C PHE A 104 17.27 -2.28 -4.96
N GLN A 105 17.41 -0.97 -5.13
CA GLN A 105 18.26 -0.15 -4.25
C GLN A 105 17.75 -0.15 -2.81
N MET A 106 16.43 0.02 -2.62
CA MET A 106 15.83 0.04 -1.29
C MET A 106 16.00 -1.30 -0.55
N VAL A 107 15.86 -2.43 -1.25
CA VAL A 107 16.13 -3.76 -0.69
C VAL A 107 17.58 -3.89 -0.26
N GLY A 108 18.53 -3.47 -1.10
CA GLY A 108 19.96 -3.51 -0.75
C GLY A 108 20.27 -2.70 0.52
N MET A 109 19.67 -1.51 0.65
CA MET A 109 19.84 -0.67 1.84
C MET A 109 19.20 -1.28 3.09
N ASN A 110 17.95 -1.75 2.99
CA ASN A 110 17.27 -2.37 4.14
C ASN A 110 18.00 -3.63 4.60
N ARG A 111 18.48 -4.48 3.67
CA ARG A 111 19.25 -5.69 4.00
C ARG A 111 20.60 -5.37 4.67
N ALA A 112 21.21 -4.24 4.33
CA ALA A 112 22.42 -3.78 5.00
C ALA A 112 22.16 -3.29 6.44
N LEU A 113 20.94 -2.78 6.71
CA LEU A 113 20.51 -2.39 8.05
C LEU A 113 20.12 -3.61 8.89
N ASP A 114 19.32 -4.52 8.32
CA ASP A 114 18.91 -5.77 8.96
C ASP A 114 18.59 -6.83 7.88
N ASN A 115 19.21 -8.01 7.99
CA ASN A 115 19.04 -9.11 7.06
C ASN A 115 18.07 -10.21 7.54
N SER A 116 17.38 -9.99 8.66
CA SER A 116 16.38 -10.90 9.24
C SER A 116 14.98 -10.73 8.64
N VAL A 117 14.72 -9.61 7.95
CA VAL A 117 13.46 -9.32 7.27
C VAL A 117 13.66 -9.48 5.77
N GLU A 118 12.88 -10.34 5.13
CA GLU A 118 13.00 -10.56 3.68
C GLU A 118 12.00 -9.74 2.86
N THR A 119 12.41 -9.30 1.67
CA THR A 119 11.52 -8.58 0.75
C THR A 119 11.02 -9.47 -0.37
N VAL A 120 9.70 -9.52 -0.55
CA VAL A 120 9.00 -10.28 -1.60
C VAL A 120 8.31 -9.32 -2.55
N PHE A 121 8.56 -9.49 -3.84
CA PHE A 121 7.92 -8.73 -4.90
C PHE A 121 6.77 -9.51 -5.54
N LEU A 122 5.62 -8.85 -5.65
CA LEU A 122 4.47 -9.33 -6.39
C LEU A 122 4.29 -8.46 -7.63
N MET A 123 4.33 -9.08 -8.81
CA MET A 123 4.02 -8.40 -10.07
C MET A 123 2.55 -7.98 -10.05
N ALA A 124 2.24 -6.72 -10.32
CA ALA A 124 0.86 -6.24 -10.40
C ALA A 124 0.08 -6.98 -11.50
N ASP A 125 -1.22 -7.22 -11.27
CA ASP A 125 -2.11 -7.74 -12.31
C ASP A 125 -2.08 -6.81 -13.55
N ALA A 126 -2.10 -7.40 -14.74
CA ALA A 126 -2.02 -6.64 -16.00
C ALA A 126 -3.13 -5.59 -16.13
N ASN A 127 -4.32 -5.86 -15.58
CA ASN A 127 -5.44 -4.92 -15.60
C ASN A 127 -5.24 -3.73 -14.63
N HIS A 128 -4.36 -3.88 -13.63
CA HIS A 128 -4.07 -2.87 -12.62
C HIS A 128 -2.68 -2.23 -12.76
N GLN A 129 -1.85 -2.73 -13.67
CA GLN A 129 -0.45 -2.32 -13.83
C GLN A 129 -0.29 -0.81 -14.10
N ALA A 130 -1.24 -0.20 -14.83
CA ALA A 130 -1.24 1.23 -15.13
C ALA A 130 -1.75 2.11 -13.97
N ILE A 131 -2.33 1.52 -12.91
CA ILE A 131 -2.94 2.28 -11.83
C ILE A 131 -1.84 2.84 -10.92
N ALA A 132 -1.75 4.16 -10.87
CA ALA A 132 -0.89 4.90 -9.96
C ALA A 132 -1.71 5.94 -9.22
N SER A 133 -1.63 6.01 -7.88
CA SER A 133 -2.41 7.00 -7.11
C SER A 133 -2.16 8.44 -7.56
N LYS A 134 -0.94 8.76 -8.03
CA LYS A 134 -0.63 10.06 -8.63
C LYS A 134 -1.53 10.36 -9.83
N LEU A 135 -1.68 9.42 -10.76
CA LEU A 135 -2.52 9.58 -11.95
C LEU A 135 -4.01 9.60 -11.59
N VAL A 136 -4.43 8.76 -10.63
CA VAL A 136 -5.81 8.77 -10.12
C VAL A 136 -6.18 10.13 -9.55
N LYS A 137 -5.30 10.74 -8.73
CA LYS A 137 -5.51 12.09 -8.20
C LYS A 137 -5.56 13.15 -9.30
N GLU A 138 -4.72 13.02 -10.32
CA GLU A 138 -4.70 13.94 -11.46
C GLU A 138 -6.00 13.87 -12.27
N ILE A 139 -6.50 12.67 -12.57
CA ILE A 139 -7.78 12.46 -13.25
C ILE A 139 -8.92 13.07 -12.43
N ALA A 140 -9.00 12.75 -11.13
CA ALA A 140 -10.05 13.28 -10.25
C ALA A 140 -10.03 14.81 -10.16
N ARG A 141 -8.84 15.41 -10.02
CA ARG A 141 -8.66 16.87 -9.98
C ARG A 141 -9.14 17.56 -11.26
N LEU A 142 -9.02 16.89 -12.40
CA LEU A 142 -9.45 17.41 -13.70
C LEU A 142 -10.91 17.04 -14.04
N GLY A 143 -11.67 16.48 -13.09
CA GLY A 143 -13.07 16.12 -13.27
C GLY A 143 -13.30 14.83 -14.07
N GLY A 144 -12.27 14.00 -14.25
CA GLY A 144 -12.40 12.70 -14.92
C GLY A 144 -12.95 11.60 -14.00
N ASP A 145 -13.53 10.55 -14.60
CA ASP A 145 -14.05 9.40 -13.87
C ASP A 145 -12.93 8.46 -13.40
N VAL A 146 -12.86 8.22 -12.08
CA VAL A 146 -11.89 7.32 -11.43
C VAL A 146 -12.50 6.00 -10.95
N THR A 147 -13.76 5.72 -11.27
CA THR A 147 -14.48 4.51 -10.81
C THR A 147 -13.78 3.20 -11.19
N LYS A 148 -12.99 3.20 -12.26
CA LYS A 148 -12.20 2.04 -12.71
C LYS A 148 -10.91 1.80 -11.92
N PHE A 149 -10.54 2.70 -11.01
CA PHE A 149 -9.22 2.68 -10.37
C PHE A 149 -9.27 2.58 -8.85
N VAL A 150 -10.41 2.91 -8.23
CA VAL A 150 -10.60 2.96 -6.78
C VAL A 150 -11.96 2.37 -6.39
N THR A 151 -12.13 2.06 -5.10
CA THR A 151 -13.44 1.64 -4.58
C THR A 151 -14.41 2.83 -4.47
N PRO A 152 -15.73 2.61 -4.46
CA PRO A 152 -16.71 3.71 -4.37
C PRO A 152 -16.47 4.67 -3.18
N PRO A 153 -16.18 4.21 -1.94
CA PRO A 153 -15.89 5.14 -0.83
C PRO A 153 -14.67 6.04 -1.09
N VAL A 154 -13.61 5.48 -1.70
CA VAL A 154 -12.40 6.25 -2.04
C VAL A 154 -12.67 7.25 -3.17
N ARG A 155 -13.52 6.90 -4.14
CA ARG A 155 -13.98 7.83 -5.18
C ARG A 155 -14.69 9.03 -4.55
N GLU A 156 -15.64 8.79 -3.65
CA GLU A 156 -16.37 9.89 -2.99
C GLU A 156 -15.42 10.79 -2.20
N ALA A 157 -14.45 10.22 -1.49
CA ALA A 157 -13.44 11.00 -0.77
C ALA A 157 -12.56 11.84 -1.71
N LEU A 158 -12.19 11.32 -2.90
CA LEU A 158 -11.47 12.08 -3.92
C LEU A 158 -12.30 13.25 -4.45
N LEU A 159 -13.58 13.03 -4.76
CA LEU A 159 -14.47 14.07 -5.25
C LEU A 159 -14.66 15.18 -4.21
N ALA A 160 -14.84 14.82 -2.93
CA ALA A 160 -14.96 15.77 -1.83
C ALA A 160 -13.69 16.60 -1.59
N LYS A 161 -12.50 16.10 -1.94
CA LYS A 161 -11.24 16.87 -1.84
C LYS A 161 -11.06 17.91 -2.94
N PHE A 162 -11.68 17.71 -4.10
CA PHE A 162 -11.51 18.56 -5.28
C PHE A 162 -12.75 19.41 -5.61
N SER A 163 -13.84 19.24 -4.86
CA SER A 163 -15.05 20.07 -4.91
C SER A 163 -14.87 21.44 -4.26
#